data_AF-A0A1F8M9M1-F1
#
_entry.id   AF-A0A1F8M9M1-F1
#
_cell.length_a   1.000
_cell.length_b   1.000
_cell.length_c   1.000
_cell.angle_alpha   90.00
_cell.angle_beta   90.00
_cell.angle_gamma   90.00
#
_symmetry.space_group_name_H-M   'P 1'
#
loop_
_entity.id
_entity.type
_entity.pdbx_description
1 polymer ?
#
loop_
_entity_poly.entity_id
_entity_poly.type
_entity_poly.pdbx_seq_one_letter_code
_entity_poly.pdbx_strand_id
1 'polypeptide(L)'
;MQKYIEDIKNIRNRTLWGYDLNFIAVVTISTLVLVLDRYHPIDVVFPLSNMIYYLFIPLAAGFLLFRDKPWDYGMRIGRWKLAIILTTVTLAIFLLIVYGASKIPEVYAYYHKHSINWPPYILGRTLYMFSWEFIFRGYMLFGLERSIGKNAIFVQAIPFVLLHFGATDLETLVTIPEAFILGYVAYKTRSFLPCFIIHIGIDILMDVLTY
;
A
#
# COMPACT_ATOMS: atom_id res chain seq x y z
N MET A 1 15.57 13.57 37.99
CA MET A 1 14.99 14.74 37.29
C MET A 1 15.65 14.99 35.93
N GLN A 2 16.99 15.06 35.84
CA GLN A 2 17.74 15.27 34.59
C GLN A 2 17.45 14.20 33.51
N LYS A 3 17.51 12.91 33.88
CA LYS A 3 17.13 11.78 33.00
C LYS A 3 15.70 11.91 32.45
N TYR A 4 14.75 12.33 33.29
CA TYR A 4 13.35 12.48 32.89
C TYR A 4 13.15 13.65 31.90
N ILE A 5 13.87 14.75 32.09
CA ILE A 5 13.86 15.90 31.17
C ILE A 5 14.53 15.54 29.84
N GLU A 6 15.57 14.73 29.88
CA GLU A 6 16.28 14.21 28.70
C GLU A 6 15.40 13.23 27.92
N ASP A 7 14.67 12.34 28.60
CA ASP A 7 13.68 11.45 27.99
C ASP A 7 12.54 12.24 27.31
N ILE A 8 12.05 13.33 27.92
CA ILE A 8 11.02 14.20 27.30
C ILE A 8 11.55 14.90 26.02
N LYS A 9 12.80 15.38 26.03
CA LYS A 9 13.43 15.96 24.83
C LYS A 9 13.64 14.92 23.73
N ASN A 10 14.03 13.69 24.09
CA ASN A 10 14.24 12.59 23.15
C ASN A 10 12.91 12.16 22.51
N ILE A 11 11.83 12.05 23.28
CA ILE A 11 10.48 11.76 22.74
C ILE A 11 10.04 12.85 21.75
N ARG A 12 10.35 14.11 22.04
CA ARG A 12 10.08 15.23 21.11
C ARG A 12 10.90 15.13 19.81
N ASN A 13 12.06 14.49 19.86
CA ASN A 13 12.90 14.15 18.71
C ASN A 13 12.61 12.75 18.13
N ARG A 14 11.51 12.10 18.52
CA ARG A 14 11.10 10.74 18.13
C ARG A 14 12.12 9.64 18.47
N THR A 15 12.94 9.84 19.50
CA THR A 15 13.88 8.83 19.99
C THR A 15 13.62 8.46 21.44
N LEU A 16 13.82 7.19 21.81
CA LEU A 16 13.77 6.74 23.21
C LEU A 16 14.79 5.62 23.39
N TRP A 17 15.67 5.76 24.38
CA TRP A 17 16.76 4.79 24.66
C TRP A 17 17.59 4.40 23.42
N GLY A 18 17.82 5.36 22.51
CA GLY A 18 18.57 5.15 21.28
C GLY A 18 17.77 4.52 20.13
N TYR A 19 16.51 4.14 20.36
CA TYR A 19 15.62 3.64 19.31
C TYR A 19 14.86 4.77 18.61
N ASP A 20 14.65 4.62 17.31
CA ASP A 20 13.76 5.46 16.53
C ASP A 20 12.30 5.01 16.74
N LEU A 21 11.54 5.83 17.47
CA LEU A 21 10.14 5.56 17.80
C LEU A 21 9.24 5.55 16.57
N ASN A 22 9.56 6.35 15.55
CA ASN A 22 8.80 6.38 14.30
C ASN A 22 8.98 5.07 13.54
N PHE A 23 10.22 4.60 13.44
CA PHE A 23 10.52 3.30 12.83
C PHE A 23 9.77 2.17 13.54
N ILE A 24 9.89 2.11 14.88
CA ILE A 24 9.21 1.08 15.69
C ILE A 24 7.71 1.13 15.49
N ALA A 25 7.10 2.31 15.56
CA ALA A 25 5.65 2.45 15.45
C ALA A 25 5.16 2.02 14.06
N VAL A 26 5.82 2.47 12.98
CA VAL A 26 5.40 2.11 11.62
C VAL A 26 5.51 0.61 11.41
N VAL A 27 6.63 -0.03 11.79
CA VAL A 27 6.80 -1.48 11.66
C VAL A 27 5.74 -2.22 12.50
N THR A 28 5.58 -1.86 13.77
CA THR A 28 4.69 -2.56 14.70
C THR A 28 3.23 -2.43 14.26
N ILE A 29 2.78 -1.23 13.92
CA ILE A 29 1.39 -0.99 13.50
C ILE A 29 1.11 -1.69 12.17
N SER A 30 2.02 -1.59 11.19
CA SER A 30 1.86 -2.29 9.92
C SER A 30 1.78 -3.80 10.10
N THR A 31 2.70 -4.40 10.88
CA THR A 31 2.64 -5.83 11.18
C THR A 31 1.33 -6.20 11.90
N LEU A 32 0.92 -5.41 12.89
CA LEU A 32 -0.30 -5.67 13.65
C LEU A 32 -1.54 -5.66 12.74
N VAL A 33 -1.74 -4.62 11.92
CA VAL A 33 -2.94 -4.53 11.09
C VAL A 33 -3.00 -5.61 10.01
N LEU A 34 -1.85 -5.99 9.44
CA LEU A 34 -1.77 -7.09 8.46
C LEU A 34 -2.08 -8.45 9.12
N VAL A 35 -1.59 -8.69 10.33
CA VAL A 35 -1.87 -9.91 11.10
C VAL A 35 -3.35 -9.95 11.53
N LEU A 36 -3.88 -8.83 12.02
CA LEU A 36 -5.28 -8.75 12.44
C LEU A 36 -6.24 -8.94 11.26
N ASP A 37 -5.99 -8.32 10.11
CA ASP A 37 -6.82 -8.54 8.91
C ASP A 37 -6.85 -10.03 8.50
N ARG A 38 -5.71 -10.73 8.65
CA ARG A 38 -5.61 -12.15 8.31
C ARG A 38 -6.33 -13.10 9.27
N TYR A 39 -6.22 -12.87 10.58
CA TYR A 39 -6.71 -13.81 11.61
C TYR A 39 -8.01 -13.39 12.28
N HIS A 40 -8.32 -12.10 12.24
CA HIS A 40 -9.50 -11.50 12.85
C HIS A 40 -10.15 -10.52 11.89
N PRO A 41 -10.50 -10.94 10.65
CA PRO A 41 -11.19 -10.06 9.73
C PRO A 41 -12.47 -9.54 10.41
N ILE A 42 -12.64 -8.22 10.45
CA ILE A 42 -13.86 -7.65 11.00
C ILE A 42 -14.95 -8.00 9.99
N ASP A 43 -16.00 -8.73 10.42
CA ASP A 43 -17.15 -9.12 9.59
C ASP A 43 -18.05 -7.93 9.23
N VAL A 44 -17.44 -6.83 8.78
CA VAL A 44 -18.13 -5.72 8.14
C VAL A 44 -18.05 -5.95 6.63
N VAL A 45 -19.17 -5.72 5.95
CA VAL A 45 -19.34 -5.81 4.49
C VAL A 45 -18.07 -5.36 3.76
N PHE A 46 -17.51 -6.25 2.92
CA PHE A 46 -16.37 -5.91 2.07
C PHE A 46 -16.66 -4.61 1.31
N PRO A 47 -15.75 -3.61 1.32
CA PRO A 47 -14.34 -3.64 1.77
C PRO A 47 -14.06 -2.88 3.09
N LEU A 48 -15.08 -2.67 3.93
CA LEU A 48 -14.97 -1.78 5.09
C LEU A 48 -13.95 -2.28 6.15
N SER A 49 -13.80 -3.60 6.29
CA SER A 49 -12.77 -4.21 7.15
C SER A 49 -11.35 -3.77 6.76
N ASN A 50 -11.03 -3.84 5.46
CA ASN A 50 -9.72 -3.45 4.94
C ASN A 50 -9.48 -1.94 5.11
N MET A 51 -10.52 -1.11 4.96
CA MET A 51 -10.40 0.33 5.25
C MET A 51 -10.07 0.58 6.73
N ILE A 52 -10.65 -0.18 7.66
CA ILE A 52 -10.35 -0.05 9.08
C ILE A 52 -8.88 -0.40 9.34
N TYR A 53 -8.43 -1.57 8.89
CA TYR A 53 -7.06 -2.05 9.14
C TYR A 53 -6.00 -1.26 8.39
N TYR A 54 -6.22 -0.97 7.10
CA TYR A 54 -5.18 -0.46 6.23
C TYR A 54 -5.19 1.06 6.13
N LEU A 55 -6.31 1.74 6.40
CA LEU A 55 -6.42 3.21 6.31
C LEU A 55 -6.64 3.87 7.68
N PHE A 56 -7.71 3.50 8.38
CA PHE A 56 -8.12 4.25 9.58
C PHE A 56 -7.22 4.01 10.79
N ILE A 57 -6.86 2.75 11.10
CA ILE A 57 -5.95 2.45 12.21
C ILE A 57 -4.57 3.10 12.00
N PRO A 58 -3.91 3.00 10.83
CA PRO A 58 -2.60 3.63 10.63
C PRO A 58 -2.67 5.16 10.67
N LEU A 59 -3.72 5.78 10.12
CA LEU A 59 -3.95 7.23 10.26
C LEU A 59 -4.13 7.64 11.73
N ALA A 60 -4.95 6.90 12.47
CA ALA A 60 -5.17 7.15 13.89
C ALA A 60 -3.86 6.98 14.69
N ALA A 61 -3.09 5.93 14.43
CA ALA A 61 -1.80 5.70 15.07
C ALA A 61 -0.82 6.84 14.77
N GLY A 62 -0.69 7.26 13.51
CA GLY A 62 0.14 8.40 13.12
C GLY A 62 -0.26 9.70 13.82
N PHE A 63 -1.55 9.99 13.87
CA PHE A 63 -2.08 11.17 14.54
C PHE A 63 -1.89 11.13 16.06
N LEU A 64 -2.25 10.02 16.72
CA LEU A 64 -2.21 9.91 18.17
C LEU A 64 -0.78 9.86 18.73
N LEU A 65 0.13 9.13 18.05
CA LEU A 65 1.51 8.98 18.49
C LEU A 65 2.39 10.16 18.11
N PHE A 66 2.20 10.73 16.91
CA PHE A 66 3.13 11.70 16.33
C PHE A 66 2.51 13.00 15.85
N ARG A 67 1.18 13.16 15.95
CA ARG A 67 0.41 14.28 15.37
C ARG A 67 0.60 14.40 13.86
N ASP A 68 0.92 13.29 13.21
CA ASP A 68 1.04 13.22 11.76
C ASP A 68 -0.35 13.42 11.11
N LYS A 69 -0.35 14.02 9.93
CA LYS A 69 -1.56 14.32 9.17
C LYS A 69 -1.60 13.46 7.90
N PRO A 70 -2.77 13.25 7.28
CA PRO A 70 -2.88 12.36 6.11
C PRO A 70 -1.91 12.69 4.96
N TRP A 71 -1.63 13.98 4.74
CA TRP A 71 -0.68 14.40 3.71
C TRP A 71 0.79 14.10 4.02
N ASP A 72 1.14 13.85 5.28
CA ASP A 72 2.48 13.38 5.67
C ASP A 72 2.70 11.91 5.28
N TYR A 73 1.62 11.20 4.92
CA TYR A 73 1.61 9.88 4.30
C TYR A 73 1.24 9.93 2.81
N GLY A 74 1.43 11.08 2.16
CA GLY A 74 1.23 11.19 0.72
C GLY A 74 -0.23 11.21 0.26
N MET A 75 -1.20 11.42 1.16
CA MET A 75 -2.60 11.69 0.78
C MET A 75 -2.75 13.14 0.28
N ARG A 76 -2.13 13.40 -0.87
CA ARG A 76 -2.05 14.71 -1.54
C ARG A 76 -1.83 14.51 -3.03
N ILE A 77 -2.09 15.53 -3.84
CA ILE A 77 -1.87 15.49 -5.29
C ILE A 77 -0.37 15.30 -5.63
N GLY A 78 0.53 15.87 -4.83
CA GLY A 78 1.97 15.76 -5.06
C GLY A 78 2.41 16.41 -6.38
N ARG A 79 3.44 15.83 -7.02
CA ARG A 79 3.99 16.31 -8.30
C ARG A 79 3.18 15.79 -9.48
N TRP A 80 2.00 16.37 -9.69
CA TRP A 80 0.98 15.86 -10.61
C TRP A 80 1.45 15.62 -12.06
N LYS A 81 2.29 16.49 -12.65
CA LYS A 81 2.81 16.28 -14.01
C LYS A 81 3.62 15.00 -14.12
N LEU A 82 4.48 14.76 -13.11
CA LEU A 82 5.27 13.54 -13.02
C LEU A 82 4.37 12.34 -12.71
N ALA A 83 3.34 12.52 -11.87
CA ALA A 83 2.37 11.47 -11.57
C ALA A 83 1.66 11.01 -12.84
N ILE A 84 1.15 11.91 -13.68
CA ILE A 84 0.51 11.55 -14.96
C ILE A 84 1.48 10.76 -15.83
N ILE A 85 2.71 11.24 -16.03
CA ILE A 85 3.71 10.56 -16.87
C ILE A 85 4.00 9.15 -16.35
N LEU A 86 4.30 9.02 -15.05
CA LEU A 86 4.64 7.74 -14.45
C LEU A 86 3.44 6.78 -14.44
N THR A 87 2.24 7.24 -14.08
CA THR A 87 1.01 6.45 -14.13
C THR A 87 0.75 5.93 -15.53
N THR A 88 0.80 6.78 -16.56
CA THR A 88 0.55 6.37 -17.95
C THR A 88 1.59 5.36 -18.43
N VAL A 89 2.88 5.61 -18.18
CA VAL A 89 3.96 4.69 -18.59
C VAL A 89 3.83 3.35 -17.87
N THR A 90 3.60 3.35 -16.55
CA THR A 90 3.45 2.13 -15.78
C THR A 90 2.22 1.35 -16.23
N LEU A 91 1.06 1.99 -16.39
CA LEU A 91 -0.15 1.32 -16.91
C LEU A 91 0.06 0.74 -18.31
N ALA A 92 0.75 1.44 -19.21
CA ALA A 92 1.05 0.92 -20.54
C ALA A 92 1.92 -0.35 -20.49
N ILE A 93 2.92 -0.38 -19.60
CA ILE A 93 3.76 -1.57 -19.40
C ILE A 93 2.93 -2.72 -18.83
N PHE A 94 2.19 -2.48 -17.75
CA PHE A 94 1.38 -3.51 -17.13
C PHE A 94 0.23 -3.98 -18.01
N LEU A 95 -0.33 -3.14 -18.88
CA LEU A 95 -1.31 -3.55 -19.87
C LEU A 95 -0.76 -4.68 -20.76
N LEU A 96 0.48 -4.56 -21.23
CA LEU A 96 1.11 -5.61 -22.04
C LEU A 96 1.35 -6.89 -21.23
N ILE A 97 1.78 -6.76 -19.98
CA ILE A 97 2.02 -7.89 -19.07
C ILE A 97 0.71 -8.62 -18.78
N VAL A 98 -0.34 -7.90 -18.34
CA VAL A 98 -1.66 -8.44 -18.01
C VAL A 98 -2.30 -9.07 -19.25
N TYR A 99 -2.20 -8.45 -20.42
CA TYR A 99 -2.70 -9.04 -21.67
C TYR A 99 -2.01 -10.35 -22.05
N GLY A 100 -0.71 -10.47 -21.81
CA GLY A 100 0.02 -11.72 -21.99
C GLY A 100 -0.41 -12.77 -20.96
N ALA A 101 -0.47 -12.35 -19.69
CA ALA A 101 -0.81 -13.21 -18.56
C ALA A 101 -2.24 -13.75 -18.64
N SER A 102 -3.22 -12.96 -19.10
CA SER A 102 -4.62 -13.37 -19.20
C SER A 102 -4.86 -14.54 -20.17
N LYS A 103 -3.90 -14.83 -21.06
CA LYS A 103 -3.94 -15.97 -21.99
C LYS A 103 -3.35 -17.26 -21.42
N ILE A 104 -2.69 -17.19 -20.25
CA ILE A 104 -2.11 -18.34 -19.60
C ILE A 104 -3.25 -19.10 -18.89
N PRO A 105 -3.46 -20.41 -19.15
CA PRO A 105 -4.59 -21.14 -18.61
C PRO A 105 -4.74 -21.08 -17.09
N GLU A 106 -3.61 -21.13 -16.36
CA GLU A 106 -3.58 -21.03 -14.90
C GLU A 106 -4.09 -19.66 -14.41
N VAL A 107 -3.58 -18.58 -14.97
CA VAL A 107 -3.98 -17.19 -14.63
C VAL A 107 -5.45 -16.96 -15.01
N TYR A 108 -5.84 -17.39 -16.21
CA TYR A 108 -7.24 -17.29 -16.65
C TYR A 108 -8.16 -18.03 -15.68
N ALA A 109 -7.85 -19.28 -15.31
CA ALA A 109 -8.67 -20.06 -14.39
C ALA A 109 -8.79 -19.43 -12.99
N TYR A 110 -7.73 -18.77 -12.52
CA TYR A 110 -7.74 -18.08 -11.23
C TYR A 110 -8.61 -16.81 -11.24
N TYR A 111 -8.58 -16.04 -12.33
CA TYR A 111 -9.27 -14.74 -12.43
C TYR A 111 -10.68 -14.82 -13.04
N HIS A 112 -10.99 -15.87 -13.80
CA HIS A 112 -12.24 -15.99 -14.53
C HIS A 112 -13.45 -15.97 -13.60
N LYS A 113 -14.43 -15.11 -13.93
CA LYS A 113 -15.68 -14.94 -13.20
C LYS A 113 -16.86 -15.03 -14.16
N HIS A 114 -17.77 -15.98 -13.92
CA HIS A 114 -18.94 -16.19 -14.78
C HIS A 114 -19.90 -14.98 -14.87
N SER A 115 -19.94 -14.14 -13.83
CA SER A 115 -20.78 -12.94 -13.81
C SER A 115 -20.24 -11.90 -12.84
N ILE A 116 -20.17 -10.64 -13.26
CA ILE A 116 -19.76 -9.51 -12.42
C ILE A 116 -20.87 -8.45 -12.45
N ASN A 117 -21.35 -8.07 -11.26
CA ASN A 117 -22.17 -6.86 -11.11
C ASN A 117 -21.22 -5.66 -11.00
N TRP A 118 -20.89 -5.05 -12.14
CA TRP A 118 -19.80 -4.09 -12.27
C TRP A 118 -19.85 -2.89 -11.31
N PRO A 119 -20.97 -2.17 -11.10
CA PRO A 119 -20.95 -0.99 -10.24
C PRO A 119 -20.55 -1.25 -8.77
N PRO A 120 -21.20 -2.17 -8.02
CA PRO A 120 -20.78 -2.47 -6.65
C PRO A 120 -19.41 -3.15 -6.60
N TYR A 121 -19.06 -3.93 -7.63
CA TYR A 121 -17.75 -4.57 -7.72
C TYR A 121 -16.62 -3.52 -7.82
N ILE A 122 -16.71 -2.59 -8.77
CA ILE A 122 -15.72 -1.51 -8.96
C ILE A 122 -15.61 -0.65 -7.71
N LEU A 123 -16.74 -0.31 -7.06
CA LEU A 123 -16.72 0.46 -5.83
C LEU A 123 -15.98 -0.27 -4.70
N GLY A 124 -16.29 -1.56 -4.51
CA GLY A 124 -15.62 -2.40 -3.51
C GLY A 124 -14.12 -2.51 -3.76
N ARG A 125 -13.71 -2.84 -5.00
CA ARG A 125 -12.30 -2.93 -5.39
C ARG A 125 -11.58 -1.59 -5.25
N THR A 126 -12.25 -0.49 -5.60
CA THR A 126 -11.69 0.87 -5.49
C THR A 126 -11.38 1.24 -4.04
N LEU A 127 -12.32 1.04 -3.12
CA LEU A 127 -12.12 1.35 -1.70
C LEU A 127 -11.07 0.42 -1.06
N TYR A 128 -11.09 -0.86 -1.43
CA TYR A 128 -10.07 -1.82 -1.04
C TYR A 128 -8.68 -1.38 -1.50
N MET A 129 -8.49 -1.15 -2.80
CA MET A 129 -7.21 -0.77 -3.40
C MET A 129 -6.70 0.58 -2.88
N PHE A 130 -7.61 1.51 -2.58
CA PHE A 130 -7.23 2.77 -1.94
C PHE A 130 -6.60 2.53 -0.56
N SER A 131 -7.22 1.69 0.26
CA SER A 131 -6.69 1.33 1.59
C SER A 131 -5.41 0.51 1.51
N TRP A 132 -5.32 -0.42 0.54
CA TRP A 132 -4.13 -1.23 0.26
C TRP A 132 -2.93 -0.36 -0.12
N GLU A 133 -3.09 0.52 -1.11
CA GLU A 133 -2.00 1.41 -1.49
C GLU A 133 -1.66 2.43 -0.40
N PHE A 134 -2.65 2.82 0.42
CA PHE A 134 -2.35 3.65 1.57
C PHE A 134 -1.49 2.93 2.61
N ILE A 135 -1.74 1.67 2.99
CA ILE A 135 -0.88 1.00 3.98
C ILE A 135 0.56 0.84 3.48
N PHE A 136 0.77 0.49 2.20
CA PHE A 136 2.11 0.26 1.65
C PHE A 136 2.82 1.55 1.20
N ARG A 137 2.21 2.32 0.28
CA ARG A 137 2.84 3.52 -0.32
C ARG A 137 2.56 4.78 0.48
N GLY A 138 1.52 4.78 1.30
CA GLY A 138 1.23 5.85 2.22
C GLY A 138 1.99 5.69 3.55
N TYR A 139 1.45 4.85 4.43
CA TYR A 139 1.89 4.70 5.81
C TYR A 139 3.28 4.07 5.92
N MET A 140 3.50 2.86 5.38
CA MET A 140 4.80 2.19 5.46
C MET A 140 5.90 2.99 4.76
N LEU A 141 5.70 3.33 3.48
CA LEU A 141 6.73 4.01 2.70
C LEU A 141 7.08 5.39 3.26
N PHE A 142 6.11 6.31 3.41
CA PHE A 142 6.42 7.66 3.90
C PHE A 142 6.66 7.71 5.42
N GLY A 143 6.13 6.76 6.17
CA GLY A 143 6.45 6.59 7.59
C GLY A 143 7.91 6.18 7.76
N LEU A 144 8.33 5.09 7.12
CA LEU A 144 9.70 4.59 7.18
C LEU A 144 10.71 5.52 6.51
N GLU A 145 10.32 6.29 5.48
CA GLU A 145 11.21 7.25 4.82
C GLU A 145 11.86 8.21 5.82
N ARG A 146 11.15 8.60 6.88
CA ARG A 146 11.66 9.53 7.90
C ARG A 146 12.81 8.93 8.72
N SER A 147 12.86 7.61 8.81
CA SER A 147 13.81 6.85 9.61
C SER A 147 14.95 6.29 8.76
N ILE A 148 14.64 5.76 7.57
CA ILE A 148 15.60 5.02 6.72
C ILE A 148 15.70 5.58 5.29
N GLY A 149 15.10 6.75 5.02
CA GLY A 149 15.15 7.41 3.72
C GLY A 149 14.58 6.56 2.59
N LYS A 150 15.21 6.66 1.41
CA LYS A 150 14.80 5.93 0.19
C LYS A 150 14.78 4.40 0.36
N ASN A 151 15.46 3.85 1.36
CA ASN A 151 15.47 2.41 1.61
C ASN A 151 14.07 1.89 1.99
N ALA A 152 13.17 2.77 2.44
CA ALA A 152 11.77 2.45 2.68
C ALA A 152 11.06 1.82 1.47
N ILE A 153 11.48 2.16 0.24
CA ILE A 153 10.96 1.56 -1.00
C ILE A 153 11.15 0.04 -0.99
N PHE A 154 12.32 -0.43 -0.54
CA PHE A 154 12.65 -1.85 -0.51
C PHE A 154 12.01 -2.55 0.69
N VAL A 155 11.97 -1.89 1.85
CA VAL A 155 11.40 -2.49 3.07
C VAL A 155 9.89 -2.71 2.94
N GLN A 156 9.14 -1.74 2.40
CA GLN A 156 7.70 -1.91 2.19
C GLN A 156 7.37 -2.97 1.13
N ALA A 157 8.27 -3.20 0.17
CA ALA A 157 8.06 -4.16 -0.90
C ALA A 157 7.98 -5.60 -0.38
N ILE A 158 8.68 -5.91 0.72
CA ILE A 158 8.70 -7.25 1.31
C ILE A 158 7.28 -7.69 1.71
N PRO A 159 6.58 -7.03 2.66
CA PRO A 159 5.24 -7.47 3.02
C PRO A 159 4.23 -7.31 1.87
N PHE A 160 4.38 -6.32 1.00
CA PHE A 160 3.53 -6.18 -0.19
C PHE A 160 3.58 -7.45 -1.06
N VAL A 161 4.77 -7.95 -1.38
CA VAL A 161 4.93 -9.18 -2.18
C VAL A 161 4.44 -10.41 -1.42
N LEU A 162 4.80 -10.55 -0.13
CA LEU A 162 4.40 -11.72 0.67
C LEU A 162 2.88 -11.85 0.81
N LEU A 163 2.14 -10.75 0.77
CA LEU A 163 0.68 -10.77 0.84
C LEU A 163 0.00 -11.17 -0.48
N HIS A 164 0.76 -11.38 -1.56
CA HIS A 164 0.27 -12.01 -2.79
C HIS A 164 0.40 -13.54 -2.75
N PHE A 165 0.92 -14.12 -1.66
CA PHE A 165 0.93 -15.57 -1.49
C PHE A 165 -0.49 -16.14 -1.56
N GLY A 166 -0.68 -17.16 -2.40
CA GLY A 166 -1.98 -17.75 -2.71
C GLY A 166 -2.56 -17.28 -4.06
N ALA A 167 -1.97 -16.24 -4.67
CA ALA A 167 -2.14 -15.98 -6.10
C ALA A 167 -1.33 -16.98 -6.94
N THR A 168 -1.37 -16.84 -8.26
CA THR A 168 -0.53 -17.65 -9.16
C THR A 168 0.96 -17.37 -8.93
N ASP A 169 1.81 -18.35 -9.21
CA ASP A 169 3.27 -18.21 -9.07
C ASP A 169 3.79 -17.05 -9.93
N LEU A 170 3.26 -16.93 -11.15
CA LEU A 170 3.61 -15.85 -12.07
C LEU A 170 3.25 -14.47 -11.51
N GLU A 171 2.06 -14.34 -10.93
CA GLU A 171 1.63 -13.08 -10.33
C GLU A 171 2.55 -12.69 -9.19
N THR A 172 2.82 -13.59 -8.23
CA THR A 172 3.71 -13.32 -7.10
C THR A 172 5.11 -12.89 -7.56
N LEU A 173 5.64 -13.49 -8.63
CA LEU A 173 6.93 -13.10 -9.21
C LEU A 173 6.90 -11.71 -9.86
N VAL A 174 5.82 -11.37 -10.58
CA VAL A 174 5.62 -10.06 -11.22
C VAL A 174 5.35 -8.96 -10.18
N THR A 175 4.76 -9.31 -9.04
CA THR A 175 4.55 -8.39 -7.91
C THR A 175 5.87 -7.85 -7.36
N ILE A 176 7.00 -8.55 -7.49
CA ILE A 176 8.31 -8.07 -7.01
C ILE A 176 8.73 -6.76 -7.70
N PRO A 177 8.89 -6.71 -9.04
CA PRO A 177 9.20 -5.45 -9.73
C PRO A 177 8.07 -4.42 -9.56
N GLU A 178 6.81 -4.85 -9.54
CA GLU A 178 5.67 -3.94 -9.27
C GLU A 178 5.83 -3.22 -7.92
N ALA A 179 6.23 -3.96 -6.88
CA ALA A 179 6.40 -3.45 -5.54
C ALA A 179 7.35 -2.25 -5.52
N PHE A 180 8.48 -2.38 -6.23
CA PHE A 180 9.50 -1.35 -6.37
C PHE A 180 9.07 -0.21 -7.28
N ILE A 181 8.42 -0.50 -8.41
CA ILE A 181 7.93 0.51 -9.36
C ILE A 181 6.94 1.42 -8.65
N LEU A 182 5.91 0.87 -8.01
CA LEU A 182 4.91 1.66 -7.27
C LEU A 182 5.54 2.40 -6.10
N GLY A 183 6.46 1.77 -5.35
CA GLY A 183 7.21 2.46 -4.29
C GLY A 183 8.00 3.67 -4.80
N TYR A 184 8.65 3.52 -5.97
CA TYR A 184 9.37 4.61 -6.63
C TYR A 184 8.43 5.71 -7.14
N VAL A 185 7.30 5.34 -7.74
CA VAL A 185 6.27 6.29 -8.19
C VAL A 185 5.77 7.12 -7.01
N ALA A 186 5.41 6.48 -5.89
CA ALA A 186 4.98 7.16 -4.68
C ALA A 186 6.05 8.12 -4.16
N TYR A 187 7.28 7.62 -4.00
CA TYR A 187 8.41 8.40 -3.51
C TYR A 187 8.70 9.63 -4.40
N LYS A 188 8.73 9.45 -5.73
CA LYS A 188 9.05 10.54 -6.67
C LYS A 188 7.95 11.58 -6.78
N THR A 189 6.69 11.15 -6.71
CA THR A 189 5.52 12.04 -6.84
C THR A 189 5.12 12.65 -5.50
N ARG A 190 5.61 12.11 -4.38
CA ARG A 190 5.20 12.47 -3.01
C ARG A 190 3.70 12.21 -2.76
N SER A 191 3.15 11.22 -3.45
CA SER A 191 1.74 10.83 -3.40
C SER A 191 1.56 9.34 -3.66
N PHE A 192 0.73 8.65 -2.88
CA PHE A 192 0.35 7.26 -3.19
C PHE A 192 -0.80 7.17 -4.21
N LEU A 193 -1.52 8.27 -4.46
CA LEU A 193 -2.67 8.31 -5.39
C LEU A 193 -2.35 7.78 -6.80
N PRO A 194 -1.22 8.11 -7.44
CA PRO A 194 -0.88 7.49 -8.73
C PRO A 194 -0.71 5.97 -8.63
N CYS A 195 -0.23 5.45 -7.51
CA CYS A 195 -0.06 4.00 -7.30
C CYS A 195 -1.42 3.32 -7.14
N PHE A 196 -2.34 3.95 -6.40
CA PHE A 196 -3.74 3.54 -6.33
C PHE A 196 -4.38 3.45 -7.72
N ILE A 197 -4.21 4.48 -8.56
CA ILE A 197 -4.77 4.49 -9.93
C ILE A 197 -4.14 3.39 -10.78
N ILE A 198 -2.82 3.19 -10.70
CA ILE A 198 -2.15 2.10 -11.41
C ILE A 198 -2.72 0.75 -10.99
N HIS A 199 -2.78 0.49 -9.68
CA HIS A 199 -3.11 -0.82 -9.15
C HIS A 199 -4.58 -1.20 -9.42
N ILE A 200 -5.54 -0.28 -9.20
CA ILE A 200 -6.94 -0.54 -9.58
C ILE A 200 -7.09 -0.69 -11.10
N GLY A 201 -6.27 0.02 -11.90
CA GLY A 201 -6.26 -0.13 -13.35
C GLY A 201 -5.79 -1.51 -13.80
N ILE A 202 -4.73 -2.03 -13.19
CA ILE A 202 -4.22 -3.40 -13.44
C ILE A 202 -5.27 -4.44 -13.06
N ASP A 203 -5.87 -4.28 -11.89
CA ASP A 203 -6.89 -5.18 -11.33
C ASP A 203 -8.14 -5.29 -12.23
N ILE A 204 -8.75 -4.15 -12.55
CA ILE A 204 -9.93 -4.11 -13.41
C ILE A 204 -9.61 -4.59 -14.83
N LEU A 205 -8.40 -4.29 -15.34
CA LEU A 205 -7.98 -4.78 -16.64
C LEU A 205 -7.87 -6.30 -16.68
N MET A 206 -7.30 -6.92 -15.63
CA MET A 206 -7.23 -8.38 -15.52
C MET A 206 -8.63 -8.99 -15.52
N ASP A 207 -9.54 -8.45 -14.69
CA ASP A 207 -10.94 -8.90 -14.66
C ASP A 207 -11.60 -8.79 -16.03
N VAL A 208 -11.45 -7.66 -16.75
CA VAL A 208 -12.05 -7.48 -18.09
C VAL A 208 -11.48 -8.47 -19.11
N LEU A 209 -10.18 -8.77 -19.05
CA LEU A 209 -9.52 -9.68 -19.99
C LEU A 209 -9.77 -11.16 -19.71
N THR A 210 -10.24 -11.50 -18.51
CA THR A 210 -10.51 -12.87 -18.06
C THR A 210 -11.99 -13.13 -17.78
N TYR A 211 -12.84 -12.12 -17.91
CA TYR A 211 -14.30 -12.23 -17.81
C TYR A 211 -14.88 -13.21 -18.83
#